data_AF-A0AA39IGU8-F1
#
_entry.id   AF-A0AA39IGU8-F1
#
_cell.length_a   1.000
_cell.length_b   1.000
_cell.length_c   1.000
_cell.angle_alpha   90.00
_cell.angle_beta   90.00
_cell.angle_gamma   90.00
#
_symmetry.space_group_name_H-M   'P 1'
#
loop_
_entity.id
_entity.type
_entity.pdbx_description
1 polymer ?
#
loop_
_entity_poly.entity_id
_entity_poly.type
_entity_poly.pdbx_seq_one_letter_code
_entity_poly.pdbx_strand_id
1 'polypeptide(L)'
;MEADVVKLTANLVYGIPSLILYGVILVQLVRPKYRKRFDNPFFYLCFLIGVVDCIGYIISFFFITLPTYSLFSSFYGSPFFSPGPFTTAIYFSVYFFGYLQLFGNCFLTFNRFTCIVFPLKHVTIWKICFPASVAITVVAFLAPSSSVSIRCSSTLPCTTQTAGT
;
A
#
# COMPACT_ATOMS: atom_id res chain seq x y z
N MET A 1 10.47 22.61 -18.05
CA MET A 1 9.00 22.73 -18.09
C MET A 1 8.38 21.72 -19.04
N GLU A 2 8.77 21.66 -20.32
CA GLU A 2 8.20 20.70 -21.28
C GLU A 2 8.37 19.23 -20.86
N ALA A 3 9.54 18.84 -20.35
CA ALA A 3 9.79 17.48 -19.88
C ALA A 3 8.92 17.07 -18.67
N ASP A 4 8.58 18.01 -17.79
CA ASP A 4 7.73 17.75 -16.62
C ASP A 4 6.28 17.55 -17.05
N VAL A 5 5.81 18.36 -18.02
CA VAL A 5 4.47 18.24 -18.59
C VAL A 5 4.32 16.91 -19.32
N VAL A 6 5.31 16.48 -20.12
CA VAL A 6 5.26 15.18 -20.80
C VAL A 6 5.19 14.01 -19.81
N LYS A 7 5.96 14.05 -18.72
CA LYS A 7 5.91 13.03 -17.65
C LYS A 7 4.55 13.02 -16.92
N LEU A 8 3.97 14.19 -16.69
CA LEU A 8 2.64 14.33 -16.06
C LEU A 8 1.55 13.76 -16.97
N THR A 9 1.57 14.15 -18.24
CA THR A 9 0.62 13.68 -19.24
C THR A 9 0.72 12.17 -19.39
N ALA A 10 1.93 11.60 -19.47
CA ALA A 10 2.11 10.15 -19.51
C ALA A 10 1.52 9.47 -18.26
N ASN A 11 1.84 9.95 -17.05
CA ASN A 11 1.30 9.39 -15.82
C ASN A 11 -0.23 9.47 -15.73
N LEU A 12 -0.85 10.54 -16.23
CA LEU A 12 -2.32 10.65 -16.28
C LEU A 12 -2.93 9.74 -17.34
N VAL A 13 -2.35 9.67 -18.53
CA VAL A 13 -2.82 8.83 -19.64
C VAL A 13 -2.77 7.35 -19.29
N TYR A 14 -1.76 6.89 -18.55
CA TYR A 14 -1.70 5.50 -18.08
C TYR A 14 -2.43 5.29 -16.75
N GLY A 15 -2.42 6.30 -15.88
CA GLY A 15 -2.99 6.24 -14.54
C GLY A 15 -4.51 6.22 -14.51
N ILE A 16 -5.16 7.09 -15.29
CA ILE A 16 -6.63 7.21 -15.32
C ILE A 16 -7.29 5.91 -15.83
N PRO A 17 -6.87 5.31 -16.95
CA PRO A 17 -7.44 4.04 -17.40
C PRO A 17 -7.22 2.91 -16.40
N SER A 18 -6.05 2.86 -15.75
CA SER A 18 -5.75 1.87 -14.71
C SER A 18 -6.73 2.00 -13.53
N LEU A 19 -6.92 3.21 -13.00
CA LEU A 19 -7.89 3.49 -11.93
C LEU A 19 -9.32 3.12 -12.32
N ILE A 20 -9.74 3.43 -13.54
CA ILE A 20 -11.08 3.08 -14.04
C ILE A 20 -11.24 1.56 -14.07
N LEU A 21 -10.25 0.82 -14.56
CA LEU A 21 -10.28 -0.63 -14.59
C LEU A 21 -10.38 -1.24 -13.19
N TYR A 22 -9.58 -0.74 -12.23
CA TYR A 22 -9.69 -1.17 -10.84
C TYR A 22 -11.08 -0.87 -10.25
N GLY A 23 -11.62 0.33 -10.50
CA GLY A 23 -12.97 0.70 -10.07
C GLY A 23 -14.04 -0.22 -10.64
N VAL A 24 -13.97 -0.55 -11.93
CA VAL A 24 -14.88 -1.48 -12.58
C VAL A 24 -14.78 -2.87 -11.95
N ILE A 25 -13.57 -3.38 -11.69
CA ILE A 25 -13.37 -4.68 -11.03
C ILE A 25 -14.03 -4.69 -9.63
N LEU A 26 -13.81 -3.65 -8.83
CA LEU A 26 -14.41 -3.53 -7.49
C LEU A 26 -15.94 -3.49 -7.56
N VAL A 27 -16.51 -2.68 -8.47
CA VAL A 27 -17.97 -2.58 -8.65
C VAL A 27 -18.55 -3.93 -9.09
N GLN A 28 -17.90 -4.65 -10.01
CA GLN A 28 -18.39 -5.94 -10.46
C GLN A 28 -18.32 -7.02 -9.37
N LEU A 29 -17.31 -6.97 -8.49
CA LEU A 29 -17.19 -7.90 -7.36
C LEU A 29 -18.19 -7.61 -6.23
N VAL A 30 -18.53 -6.35 -5.97
CA VAL A 30 -19.49 -5.96 -4.94
C VAL A 30 -20.95 -6.18 -5.38
N ARG A 31 -21.20 -6.30 -6.68
CA ARG A 31 -22.56 -6.49 -7.22
C ARG A 31 -23.22 -7.76 -6.64
N PRO A 32 -24.34 -7.62 -5.89
CA PRO A 32 -24.98 -8.74 -5.21
C PRO A 32 -25.56 -9.79 -6.16
N LYS A 33 -25.79 -9.41 -7.43
CA LYS A 33 -26.29 -10.28 -8.50
C LYS A 33 -25.38 -11.49 -8.78
N TYR A 34 -24.08 -11.39 -8.45
CA TYR A 34 -23.09 -12.42 -8.74
C TYR A 34 -22.51 -13.09 -7.48
N ARG A 35 -23.10 -12.84 -6.31
CA ARG A 35 -22.57 -13.29 -5.00
C ARG A 35 -22.35 -14.81 -4.93
N LYS A 36 -23.24 -15.61 -5.53
CA LYS A 36 -23.10 -17.08 -5.61
C LYS A 36 -21.97 -17.55 -6.54
N ARG A 37 -21.54 -16.72 -7.50
CA ARG A 37 -20.45 -17.03 -8.45
C ARG A 37 -19.09 -16.56 -7.94
N PHE A 38 -19.09 -15.54 -7.08
CA PHE A 38 -17.89 -14.96 -6.47
C PHE A 38 -17.60 -15.47 -5.05
N ASP A 39 -18.30 -16.50 -4.58
CA ASP A 39 -18.05 -17.15 -3.29
C ASP A 39 -16.83 -18.09 -3.36
N ASN A 40 -15.71 -17.56 -3.87
CA ASN A 40 -14.45 -18.27 -3.98
C ASN A 40 -13.36 -17.41 -3.34
N PRO A 41 -12.47 -17.96 -2.50
CA PRO A 41 -11.37 -17.22 -1.85
C PRO A 41 -10.52 -16.41 -2.83
N PHE A 42 -10.39 -16.87 -4.08
CA PHE A 42 -9.72 -16.13 -5.15
C PHE A 42 -10.29 -14.72 -5.37
N PHE A 43 -11.62 -14.59 -5.47
CA PHE A 43 -12.25 -13.29 -5.72
C PHE A 43 -12.16 -12.37 -4.51
N TYR A 44 -12.23 -12.91 -3.29
CA TYR A 44 -12.02 -12.12 -2.07
C TYR A 44 -10.59 -11.55 -1.97
N LEU A 45 -9.58 -12.34 -2.31
CA LEU A 45 -8.20 -11.85 -2.37
C LEU A 45 -8.02 -10.79 -3.47
N CYS A 46 -8.56 -11.04 -4.67
CA CYS A 46 -8.55 -10.05 -5.74
C CYS A 46 -9.24 -8.74 -5.33
N PHE A 47 -10.35 -8.82 -4.59
CA PHE A 47 -11.03 -7.63 -4.06
C PHE A 47 -10.14 -6.85 -3.10
N LEU A 48 -9.56 -7.52 -2.09
CA LEU A 48 -8.69 -6.89 -1.11
C LEU A 48 -7.48 -6.22 -1.77
N ILE A 49 -6.82 -6.91 -2.70
CA ILE A 49 -5.70 -6.36 -3.46
C ILE A 49 -6.14 -5.14 -4.28
N GLY A 50 -7.28 -5.23 -4.98
CA GLY A 50 -7.80 -4.11 -5.77
C GLY A 50 -8.11 -2.87 -4.93
N VAL A 51 -8.63 -3.04 -3.70
CA VAL A 51 -8.85 -1.94 -2.76
C VAL A 51 -7.52 -1.33 -2.29
N VAL A 52 -6.56 -2.19 -1.91
CA VAL A 52 -5.22 -1.75 -1.49
C VAL A 52 -4.52 -0.98 -2.60
N ASP A 53 -4.58 -1.48 -3.84
CA ASP A 53 -3.97 -0.84 -5.01
C ASP A 53 -4.62 0.52 -5.31
N CYS A 54 -5.95 0.63 -5.22
CA CYS A 54 -6.63 1.92 -5.40
C CYS A 54 -6.17 2.96 -4.36
N ILE A 55 -6.17 2.58 -3.09
CA ILE A 55 -5.79 3.49 -2.00
C ILE A 55 -4.31 3.86 -2.12
N GLY A 56 -3.45 2.87 -2.33
CA GLY A 56 -2.01 3.07 -2.51
C GLY A 56 -1.69 3.95 -3.71
N TYR A 57 -2.39 3.77 -4.84
CA TYR A 57 -2.24 4.60 -6.03
C TYR A 57 -2.64 6.05 -5.74
N ILE A 58 -3.80 6.29 -5.12
CA ILE A 58 -4.26 7.64 -4.79
C ILE A 58 -3.23 8.34 -3.89
N ILE A 59 -2.81 7.70 -2.79
CA ILE A 59 -1.85 8.27 -1.86
C ILE A 59 -0.51 8.57 -2.56
N SER A 60 0.01 7.61 -3.33
CA SER A 60 1.29 7.80 -4.04
C SER A 60 1.19 8.91 -5.10
N PHE A 61 0.07 8.99 -5.81
CA PHE A 61 -0.16 10.03 -6.81
C PHE A 61 -0.17 11.42 -6.16
N PHE A 62 -0.93 11.60 -5.08
CA PHE A 62 -1.06 12.89 -4.42
C PHE A 62 0.19 13.32 -3.65
N PHE A 63 0.93 12.39 -3.05
CA PHE A 63 2.00 12.74 -2.11
C PHE A 63 3.42 12.47 -2.61
N ILE A 64 3.59 11.68 -3.67
CA ILE A 64 4.91 11.39 -4.26
C ILE A 64 4.98 11.93 -5.68
N THR A 65 3.96 11.65 -6.50
CA THR A 65 3.96 12.06 -7.91
C THR A 65 3.72 13.56 -8.09
N LEU A 66 2.68 14.14 -7.46
CA LEU A 66 2.38 15.58 -7.60
C LEU A 66 3.51 16.53 -7.16
N PRO A 67 4.20 16.33 -6.01
CA PRO A 67 5.31 17.21 -5.59
C PRO A 67 6.51 17.20 -6.54
N THR A 68 6.67 16.13 -7.33
CA THR A 68 7.78 16.00 -8.28
C THR A 68 7.64 16.96 -9.47
N TYR A 69 6.44 17.48 -9.73
CA TYR A 69 6.21 18.44 -10.80
C TYR A 69 6.41 19.88 -10.32
N SER A 70 7.16 20.64 -11.10
CA SER A 70 7.48 22.05 -10.84
C SER A 70 6.23 22.93 -10.64
N LEU A 71 5.11 22.63 -11.31
CA LEU A 71 3.83 23.34 -11.16
C LEU A 71 3.24 23.30 -9.74
N PHE A 72 3.44 22.20 -9.00
CA PHE A 72 2.90 22.04 -7.65
C PHE A 72 3.94 22.28 -6.55
N SER A 73 5.19 22.53 -6.92
CA SER A 73 6.31 22.75 -5.98
C SER A 73 6.04 23.87 -4.97
N SER A 74 5.32 24.93 -5.35
CA SER A 74 4.98 26.03 -4.44
C SER A 74 3.98 25.62 -3.35
N PHE A 75 3.06 24.69 -3.66
CA PHE A 75 2.08 24.18 -2.69
C PHE A 75 2.72 23.16 -1.73
N TYR A 76 3.52 22.23 -2.28
CA TYR A 76 4.22 21.21 -1.48
C TYR A 76 5.50 21.72 -0.80
N GLY A 77 5.99 22.91 -1.16
CA GLY A 77 7.07 23.62 -0.46
C GLY A 77 6.60 24.45 0.73
N SER A 78 5.29 24.46 1.02
CA SER A 78 4.72 25.14 2.19
C SER A 78 5.15 24.47 3.51
N PRO A 79 5.19 25.20 4.63
CA PRO A 79 5.61 24.66 5.93
C PRO A 79 4.74 23.48 6.43
N PHE A 80 3.56 23.28 5.86
CA PHE A 80 2.71 22.10 6.11
C PHE A 80 3.35 20.77 5.67
N PHE A 81 4.22 20.80 4.65
CA PHE A 81 4.96 19.64 4.14
C PHE A 81 6.43 19.65 4.57
N SER A 82 6.77 20.46 5.58
CA SER A 82 8.08 20.42 6.23
C SER A 82 8.32 19.07 6.91
N PRO A 83 9.57 18.56 6.99
CA PRO A 83 9.89 17.32 7.68
C PRO A 83 9.37 17.33 9.12
N GLY A 84 8.32 16.53 9.34
CA GLY A 84 7.63 16.41 10.61
C GLY A 84 6.86 15.10 10.74
N PRO A 85 6.02 14.96 11.77
CA PRO A 85 5.23 13.75 11.97
C PRO A 85 4.24 13.49 10.83
N PHE A 86 3.70 14.55 10.21
CA PHE A 86 2.74 14.45 9.11
C PHE A 86 3.36 13.86 7.83
N THR A 87 4.49 14.41 7.37
CA THR A 87 5.21 13.88 6.22
C THR A 87 5.69 12.45 6.46
N THR A 88 6.18 12.16 7.67
CA THR A 88 6.61 10.81 8.05
C THR A 88 5.45 9.81 7.97
N ALA A 89 4.25 10.19 8.44
CA ALA A 89 3.05 9.35 8.35
C ALA A 89 2.61 9.10 6.90
N ILE A 90 2.76 10.09 6.02
CA ILE A 90 2.47 9.94 4.58
C ILE A 90 3.44 8.95 3.94
N TYR A 91 4.76 9.13 4.11
CA TYR A 91 5.75 8.21 3.56
C TYR A 91 5.54 6.80 4.11
N PHE A 92 5.29 6.67 5.41
CA PHE A 92 4.96 5.39 6.03
C PHE A 92 3.73 4.75 5.39
N SER A 93 2.67 5.52 5.12
CA SER A 93 1.47 5.03 4.45
C SER A 93 1.78 4.52 3.04
N VAL A 94 2.58 5.25 2.25
CA VAL A 94 2.99 4.83 0.90
C VAL A 94 3.72 3.49 0.94
N TYR A 95 4.73 3.35 1.81
CA TYR A 95 5.45 2.09 1.95
C TYR A 95 4.55 0.98 2.48
N PHE A 96 3.66 1.29 3.41
CA PHE A 96 2.70 0.33 3.95
C PHE A 96 1.81 -0.27 2.87
N PHE A 97 1.15 0.56 2.06
CA PHE A 97 0.31 0.07 0.96
C PHE A 97 1.13 -0.70 -0.09
N GLY A 98 2.39 -0.31 -0.34
CA GLY A 98 3.30 -1.07 -1.20
C GLY A 98 3.59 -2.49 -0.67
N TYR A 99 3.85 -2.64 0.64
CA TYR A 99 4.02 -3.96 1.24
C TYR A 99 2.72 -4.77 1.25
N LEU A 100 1.58 -4.15 1.53
CA LEU A 100 0.27 -4.81 1.47
C LEU A 100 0.01 -5.39 0.08
N GLN A 101 0.30 -4.64 -0.97
CA GLN A 101 0.18 -5.08 -2.35
C GLN A 101 1.10 -6.28 -2.64
N LEU A 102 2.36 -6.22 -2.20
CA LEU A 102 3.32 -7.32 -2.37
C LEU A 102 2.85 -8.60 -1.67
N PHE A 103 2.43 -8.50 -0.40
CA PHE A 103 1.88 -9.64 0.33
C PHE A 103 0.61 -10.18 -0.31
N GLY A 104 -0.31 -9.31 -0.72
CA GLY A 104 -1.53 -9.69 -1.41
C GLY A 104 -1.24 -10.49 -2.69
N ASN A 105 -0.30 -10.03 -3.52
CA ASN A 105 0.12 -10.74 -4.73
C ASN A 105 0.77 -12.10 -4.45
N CYS A 106 1.55 -12.21 -3.37
CA CYS A 106 2.07 -13.50 -2.90
C CYS A 106 0.94 -14.46 -2.51
N PHE A 107 -0.05 -14.00 -1.74
CA PHE A 107 -1.20 -14.82 -1.36
C PHE A 107 -2.06 -15.21 -2.56
N LEU A 108 -2.24 -14.32 -3.54
CA LEU A 108 -2.94 -14.63 -4.78
C LEU A 108 -2.24 -15.73 -5.58
N THR A 109 -0.90 -15.67 -5.65
CA THR A 109 -0.10 -16.69 -6.32
C THR A 109 -0.19 -18.02 -5.57
N PHE A 110 -0.14 -18.00 -4.25
CA PHE A 110 -0.33 -19.17 -3.41
C PHE A 110 -1.73 -19.77 -3.56
N ASN A 111 -2.76 -18.93 -3.74
CA ASN A 111 -4.13 -19.36 -4.00
C ASN A 111 -4.21 -20.15 -5.31
N ARG A 112 -3.65 -19.60 -6.39
CA ARG A 112 -3.57 -20.27 -7.69
C ARG A 112 -2.78 -21.58 -7.61
N PHE A 113 -1.63 -21.57 -6.92
CA PHE A 113 -0.82 -22.76 -6.71
C PHE A 113 -1.59 -23.87 -5.99
N THR A 114 -2.26 -23.53 -4.89
CA THR A 114 -3.04 -24.50 -4.10
C THR A 114 -4.21 -25.07 -4.89
N CYS A 115 -4.84 -24.26 -5.75
CA CYS A 115 -5.93 -24.72 -6.62
C CYS A 115 -5.46 -25.75 -7.65
N ILE A 116 -4.25 -25.57 -8.20
CA ILE A 116 -3.66 -26.48 -9.20
C ILE A 116 -3.15 -27.77 -8.53
N VAL A 117 -2.43 -27.66 -7.42
CA VAL A 117 -1.76 -28.80 -6.79
C VAL A 117 -2.70 -29.60 -5.88
N PHE A 118 -3.64 -28.92 -5.20
CA PHE A 118 -4.55 -29.55 -4.23
C PHE A 118 -6.02 -29.17 -4.47
N PRO A 119 -6.60 -29.50 -5.64
CA PRO A 119 -7.95 -29.07 -6.02
C PRO A 119 -9.04 -29.55 -5.05
N LEU A 120 -8.91 -30.75 -4.48
CA LEU A 120 -9.92 -31.35 -3.59
C LEU A 120 -9.95 -30.74 -2.18
N LYS A 121 -8.83 -30.18 -1.71
CA LYS A 121 -8.70 -29.60 -0.35
C LYS A 121 -8.58 -28.07 -0.35
N HIS A 122 -8.54 -27.45 -1.53
CA HIS A 122 -8.35 -26.01 -1.72
C HIS A 122 -9.30 -25.16 -0.85
N VAL A 123 -10.60 -25.47 -0.85
CA VAL A 123 -11.61 -24.70 -0.11
C VAL A 123 -11.38 -24.76 1.41
N THR A 124 -11.00 -25.92 1.94
CA THR A 124 -10.73 -26.11 3.37
C THR A 124 -9.45 -25.40 3.79
N ILE A 125 -8.39 -25.49 2.98
CA ILE A 125 -7.11 -24.81 3.23
C ILE A 125 -7.34 -23.29 3.28
N TRP A 126 -8.10 -22.75 2.33
CA TRP A 126 -8.33 -21.31 2.24
C TRP A 126 -9.25 -20.74 3.31
N LYS A 127 -10.10 -21.55 3.96
CA LYS A 127 -10.83 -21.09 5.16
C LYS A 127 -9.91 -20.74 6.32
N ILE A 128 -8.74 -21.38 6.42
CA ILE A 128 -7.74 -21.13 7.46
C ILE A 128 -6.68 -20.14 6.97
N CYS A 129 -6.21 -20.27 5.73
CA CYS A 129 -5.19 -19.38 5.17
C CYS A 129 -5.70 -17.96 4.94
N PHE A 130 -7.00 -17.74 4.69
CA PHE A 130 -7.55 -16.40 4.53
C PHE A 130 -7.44 -15.54 5.81
N PRO A 131 -7.96 -15.96 6.99
CA PRO A 131 -7.74 -15.20 8.22
C PRO A 131 -6.26 -15.14 8.61
N ALA A 132 -5.47 -16.17 8.31
CA ALA A 132 -4.02 -16.13 8.53
C ALA A 132 -3.33 -15.07 7.66
N SER A 133 -3.75 -14.87 6.40
CA SER A 133 -3.20 -13.83 5.53
C SER A 133 -3.44 -12.44 6.08
N VAL A 134 -4.66 -12.16 6.54
CA VAL A 134 -5.02 -10.90 7.22
C VAL A 134 -4.21 -10.74 8.51
N ALA A 135 -4.07 -11.81 9.30
CA ALA A 135 -3.30 -11.77 10.54
C ALA A 135 -1.81 -11.52 10.29
N ILE A 136 -1.19 -12.18 9.30
CA ILE A 136 0.21 -11.97 8.92
C ILE A 136 0.41 -10.52 8.47
N THR A 137 -0.51 -9.98 7.67
CA THR A 137 -0.49 -8.59 7.24
C THR A 137 -0.55 -7.62 8.43
N VAL A 138 -1.41 -7.88 9.42
CA VAL A 138 -1.52 -7.08 10.64
C VAL A 138 -0.29 -7.25 11.54
N VAL A 139 0.27 -8.45 11.67
CA VAL A 139 1.45 -8.73 12.50
C VAL A 139 2.72 -8.14 11.89
N ALA A 140 2.90 -8.26 10.57
CA ALA A 140 4.01 -7.64 9.84
C ALA A 140 3.99 -6.11 9.97
N PHE A 141 2.83 -5.53 10.27
CA PHE A 141 2.67 -4.11 10.55
C PHE A 141 2.96 -3.73 12.01
N LEU A 142 2.65 -4.59 12.97
CA LEU A 142 3.02 -4.38 14.37
C LEU A 142 4.54 -4.59 14.61
N ALA A 143 5.19 -5.45 13.84
CA ALA A 143 6.63 -5.72 13.95
C ALA A 143 7.57 -4.50 13.78
N PRO A 144 7.33 -3.54 12.86
CA PRO A 144 8.15 -2.34 12.79
C PRO A 144 7.96 -1.41 13.99
N SER A 145 6.81 -1.45 14.70
CA SER A 145 6.60 -0.60 15.89
C SER A 145 7.54 -0.95 17.05
N SER A 146 7.94 -2.22 17.20
CA SER A 146 8.96 -2.64 18.17
C SER A 146 10.39 -2.35 17.69
N SER A 147 10.61 -2.25 16.38
CA SER A 147 11.94 -2.03 15.79
C SER A 147 12.31 -0.54 15.69
N VAL A 148 11.33 0.34 15.50
CA VAL A 148 11.52 1.80 15.42
C VAL A 148 11.70 2.42 16.81
N SER A 149 11.00 1.90 17.84
CA SER A 149 11.17 2.37 19.21
C SER A 149 12.58 2.10 19.77
N ILE A 150 13.29 1.06 19.30
CA ILE A 150 14.67 0.76 19.71
C ILE A 150 15.68 1.70 19.03
N ARG A 151 15.39 2.19 17.82
CA ARG A 151 16.31 3.05 17.06
C ARG A 151 16.23 4.53 17.46
N CYS A 152 15.08 5.01 17.96
CA CYS A 152 14.97 6.35 18.55
C CYS A 152 15.67 6.46 19.92
N SER A 153 15.83 5.36 20.67
CA SER A 153 16.56 5.39 21.94
C SER A 153 18.09 5.42 21.78
N SER A 154 18.60 5.18 20.56
CA SER A 154 20.04 5.09 20.25
C SER A 154 20.58 6.30 19.49
N THR A 155 19.78 7.34 19.24
CA THR A 155 20.20 8.59 18.57
C THR A 155 20.31 9.81 19.49
N LEU A 156 20.40 9.62 20.81
CA LEU A 156 20.95 10.62 21.73
C LEU A 156 22.45 10.36 21.90
N PRO A 157 23.34 11.06 21.16
CA PRO A 157 24.73 11.15 21.58
C PRO A 157 24.82 12.03 22.82
N CYS A 158 25.49 11.52 23.85
CA CYS A 158 26.00 12.28 24.97
C CYS A 158 26.73 13.54 24.47
N THR A 159 26.28 14.72 24.87
CA THR A 159 27.17 15.88 24.98
C THR A 159 27.50 16.08 26.44
N THR A 160 28.60 15.47 26.86
CA THR A 160 29.41 15.93 27.98
C THR A 160 29.91 17.31 27.62
N GLN A 161 29.52 18.35 28.37
CA GLN A 161 30.24 19.62 28.34
C GLN A 161 30.60 19.99 29.78
N THR A 162 31.85 19.69 30.11
CA THR A 162 32.66 20.33 31.14
C THR A 162 32.64 21.84 30.93
N ALA A 163 32.27 22.60 31.96
CA ALA A 163 32.61 24.01 32.09
C ALA A 163 33.15 24.21 33.51
N GLY A 164 34.46 24.47 33.60
CA GLY A 164 35.12 24.80 34.84
C GLY A 164 34.85 26.23 35.29
N THR A 165 34.89 26.40 36.61
CA THR A 165 35.47 27.54 37.33
C THR A 165 35.93 27.01 38.67
#